data_AF-A0ABD0WJJ8-F1
#
_entry.id   AF-A0ABD0WJJ8-F1
#
_cell.length_a   1.000
_cell.length_b   1.000
_cell.length_c   1.000
_cell.angle_alpha   90.00
_cell.angle_beta   90.00
_cell.angle_gamma   90.00
#
_symmetry.space_group_name_H-M   'P 1'
#
loop_
_entity.id
_entity.type
_entity.pdbx_description
1 polymer ?
#
loop_
_entity_poly.entity_id
_entity_poly.type
_entity_poly.pdbx_seq_one_letter_code
_entity_poly.pdbx_strand_id
1 'polypeptide(L)' 'MPRHRVDECHRAVTSGIVRGMLPFSTVEAPWFREMIGTLKPKYCPPSRDLLSNTLIPSWYTIECRSDCRWME' A
#
# COMPACT_ATOMS: atom_id res chain seq x y z
N MET A 1 1.46 6.39 -16.11
CA MET A 1 0.48 5.29 -15.96
C MET A 1 -0.89 5.93 -15.65
N PRO A 2 -2.04 5.39 -16.12
CA PRO A 2 -3.35 5.96 -15.78
C PRO A 2 -3.59 5.95 -14.27
N ARG A 3 -4.31 6.96 -13.74
CA ARG A 3 -4.52 7.15 -12.30
C ARG A 3 -5.13 5.91 -11.62
N HIS A 4 -6.17 5.32 -12.21
CA HIS A 4 -6.81 4.12 -11.64
C HIS A 4 -5.84 2.94 -11.46
N ARG A 5 -4.88 2.75 -12.38
CA ARG A 5 -3.85 1.71 -12.25
C ARG A 5 -2.87 2.03 -11.13
N VAL A 6 -2.54 3.31 -10.92
CA VAL A 6 -1.67 3.73 -9.81
C VAL A 6 -2.37 3.44 -8.48
N ASP A 7 -3.68 3.73 -8.41
CA ASP A 7 -4.49 3.45 -7.23
C ASP A 7 -4.59 1.95 -6.94
N GLU A 8 -4.72 1.10 -7.97
CA GLU A 8 -4.63 -0.37 -7.85
C GLU A 8 -3.28 -0.82 -7.26
N CYS A 9 -2.16 -0.28 -7.77
CA CYS A 9 -0.84 -0.58 -7.23
C CYS A 9 -0.68 -0.09 -5.78
N HIS A 10 -1.16 1.11 -5.45
CA HIS A 10 -1.15 1.65 -4.09
C HIS A 10 -1.92 0.74 -3.13
N ARG A 11 -3.11 0.27 -3.52
CA ARG A 11 -3.89 -0.68 -2.71
C ARG A 11 -3.15 -1.98 -2.48
N ALA A 12 -2.54 -2.55 -3.52
CA ALA A 12 -1.78 -3.79 -3.41
C ALA A 12 -0.56 -3.64 -2.48
N VAL A 13 0.23 -2.56 -2.65
CA VAL A 13 1.36 -2.25 -1.77
C VAL A 13 0.90 -2.05 -0.33
N THR A 14 -0.15 -1.24 -0.12
CA THR A 14 -0.68 -0.97 1.22
C THR A 14 -1.15 -2.25 1.91
N SER A 15 -1.88 -3.10 1.19
CA SER A 15 -2.34 -4.41 1.70
C SER A 15 -1.15 -5.30 2.07
N GLY A 16 -0.11 -5.37 1.23
CA GLY A 16 1.11 -6.14 1.52
C GLY A 16 1.84 -5.64 2.77
N ILE A 17 1.96 -4.32 2.95
CA ILE A 17 2.57 -3.74 4.14
C ILE A 17 1.75 -4.05 5.40
N VAL A 18 0.44 -3.79 5.37
CA VAL A 18 -0.43 -3.93 6.55
C VAL A 18 -0.58 -5.40 6.94
N ARG A 19 -0.93 -6.27 5.99
CA ARG A 19 -1.13 -7.70 6.26
C ARG A 19 0.17 -8.43 6.59
N GLY A 20 1.29 -7.99 6.01
CA GLY A 20 2.62 -8.51 6.31
C GLY A 20 3.25 -7.93 7.59
N MET A 21 2.58 -7.00 8.26
CA MET A 21 3.10 -6.25 9.43
C MET A 21 4.50 -5.68 9.16
N LEU A 22 4.74 -5.21 7.94
CA LEU A 22 6.03 -4.68 7.54
C LEU A 22 6.20 -3.24 8.04
N PRO A 23 7.42 -2.81 8.41
CA PRO A 23 7.68 -1.42 8.73
C PRO A 23 7.28 -0.50 7.58
N PHE A 24 6.70 0.67 7.87
CA PHE A 24 6.27 1.60 6.81
C PHE A 24 7.44 2.11 5.96
N SER A 25 8.66 2.13 6.52
CA SER A 25 9.89 2.46 5.79
C SER A 25 10.24 1.46 4.67
N THR A 26 9.60 0.29 4.63
CA THR A 26 9.81 -0.73 3.60
C THR A 26 9.60 -0.17 2.20
N VAL A 27 8.59 0.69 1.98
CA VAL A 27 8.31 1.25 0.65
C VAL A 27 9.40 2.19 0.13
N GLU A 28 10.28 2.64 1.02
CA GLU A 28 11.40 3.52 0.70
C GLU A 28 12.73 2.80 0.63
N ALA A 29 12.78 1.53 1.07
CA ALA A 29 13.98 0.73 1.04
C ALA A 29 14.48 0.55 -0.40
N PRO A 30 15.80 0.66 -0.66
CA PRO A 30 16.34 0.55 -2.02
C PRO A 30 15.94 -0.76 -2.71
N TRP A 31 16.06 -1.89 -2.00
CA TRP A 31 15.70 -3.21 -2.54
C TRP A 31 14.22 -3.30 -2.95
N PHE A 32 13.32 -2.65 -2.20
CA PHE A 32 11.89 -2.66 -2.50
C PHE A 32 11.61 -1.82 -3.74
N ARG A 33 12.20 -0.63 -3.83
CA ARG A 33 12.06 0.26 -4.99
C ARG A 33 12.63 -0.36 -6.26
N GLU A 34 13.77 -1.04 -6.16
CA GLU A 34 14.37 -1.80 -7.26
C GLU A 34 13.47 -2.95 -7.71
N MET A 35 12.96 -3.76 -6.76
CA MET A 35 12.04 -4.85 -7.04
C MET A 35 10.77 -4.37 -7.74
N ILE A 36 10.12 -3.34 -7.19
CA ILE A 36 8.90 -2.78 -7.78
C ILE A 36 9.20 -2.12 -9.14
N GLY A 37 10.32 -1.41 -9.27
CA GLY A 37 10.75 -0.83 -10.55
C GLY A 37 10.98 -1.90 -11.62
N THR A 38 11.51 -3.07 -11.25
CA THR A 38 11.71 -4.20 -12.16
C THR A 38 10.38 -4.81 -12.59
N LEU A 39 9.45 -5.01 -11.65
CA LEU A 39 8.14 -5.62 -11.95
C LEU A 39 7.17 -4.66 -12.65
N LYS A 40 7.21 -3.36 -12.32
CA LYS A 40 6.34 -2.30 -12.84
C LYS A 40 7.13 -1.00 -13.04
N PRO A 41 7.87 -0.86 -14.17
CA PRO A 41 8.78 0.27 -14.40
C PRO A 41 8.14 1.67 -14.43
N LYS A 42 6.84 1.76 -14.73
CA LYS A 42 6.10 3.03 -14.81
C LYS A 42 5.37 3.38 -13.50
N TYR A 43 5.55 2.58 -12.46
CA TYR A 43 4.92 2.76 -11.16
C TYR A 43 5.95 3.22 -10.14
N CYS A 44 5.65 4.30 -9.44
CA CYS A 44 6.45 4.79 -8.32
C CYS A 44 5.76 4.40 -7.01
N PRO A 45 6.41 3.61 -6.14
CA PRO A 45 5.90 3.33 -4.80
C PRO A 45 5.57 4.61 -4.01
N PRO A 46 4.56 4.59 -3.13
CA PRO A 46 4.25 5.73 -2.28
C PRO A 46 5.42 6.04 -1.34
N SER A 47 5.51 7.29 -0.88
CA SER A 47 6.37 7.62 0.25
C SER A 47 5.81 7.01 1.54
N ARG A 48 6.66 6.90 2.56
CA ARG A 48 6.24 6.49 3.90
C ARG A 48 5.12 7.36 4.44
N ASP A 49 5.21 8.68 4.22
CA ASP A 49 4.23 9.64 4.72
C ASP A 49 2.88 9.52 4.00
N LEU A 50 2.87 9.34 2.68
CA LEU A 50 1.62 9.09 1.93
C LEU A 50 0.99 7.76 2.37
N LEU A 51 1.82 6.75 2.61
CA LEU A 51 1.38 5.45 3.09
C LEU A 51 0.71 5.55 4.46
N SER A 52 1.39 6.17 5.45
CA SER A 52 0.89 6.24 6.83
C SER A 52 -0.29 7.19 6.99
N ASN A 53 -0.26 8.35 6.33
CA ASN A 53 -1.21 9.42 6.59
C ASN A 53 -2.45 9.37 5.70
N THR A 54 -2.42 8.58 4.62
CA THR A 54 -3.52 8.55 3.65
C THR A 54 -3.90 7.14 3.24
N LEU A 55 -2.96 6.33 2.75
CA LEU A 55 -3.31 5.04 2.16
C LEU A 55 -3.76 4.01 3.21
N ILE A 56 -3.06 3.89 4.33
CA ILE A 56 -3.44 2.96 5.42
C ILE A 56 -4.79 3.34 6.04
N PRO A 57 -5.05 4.60 6.43
CA PRO A 57 -6.38 4.99 6.92
C PRO A 57 -7.51 4.72 5.91
N SER A 58 -7.25 4.98 4.62
CA SER A 58 -8.21 4.71 3.55
C SER A 58 -8.47 3.20 3.39
N TRP A 59 -7.41 2.40 3.47
CA TRP A 59 -7.49 0.94 3.40
C TRP A 59 -8.28 0.37 4.58
N TYR A 60 -7.98 0.80 5.81
CA TYR A 60 -8.68 0.38 7.03
C TYR A 60 -10.18 0.70 6.97
N THR A 61 -10.54 1.88 6.47
CA THR A 61 -11.96 2.29 6.33
C THR A 61 -12.74 1.35 5.40
N ILE A 62 -12.09 0.78 4.40
CA ILE A 62 -12.72 -0.16 3.45
C ILE A 62 -12.73 -1.57 4.02
N GLU A 63 -11.60 -2.03 4.57
CA GLU A 63 -11.45 -3.40 5.06
C GLU A 63 -12.27 -3.64 6.34
N CYS A 64 -12.22 -2.73 7.33
CA CYS A 64 -13.00 -2.87 8.56
C CYS A 64 -14.51 -2.71 8.35
N ARG A 65 -14.95 -1.99 7.31
CA ARG A 65 -16.37 -2.03 6.90
C ARG A 65 -16.80 -3.41 6.41
N SER A 66 -15.86 -4.20 5.92
CA SER A 66 -16.11 -5.57 5.43
C SER A 66 -16.01 -6.60 6.56
N ASP A 67 -15.21 -6.30 7.60
CA ASP A 67 -14.89 -7.18 8.74
C ASP A 67 -15.61 -6.84 10.07
N CYS A 68 -16.69 -6.05 10.05
CA CYS A 68 -17.62 -5.88 11.19
C CYS A 68 -18.40 -7.18 11.57
N ARG A 69 -17.77 -8.36 11.45
CA ARG A 69 -18.27 -9.65 11.96
C ARG A 69 -17.59 -10.05 13.29
N TRP A 70 -16.56 -9.32 13.73
CA TRP A 70 -15.78 -9.67 14.93
C TRP A 70 -16.05 -8.78 16.16
N MET A 71 -17.07 -7.91 16.11
CA MET A 71 -17.52 -7.07 17.22
C MET A 71 -18.96 -7.42 17.66
N GLU A 72 -19.36 -8.68 17.53
CA GLU A 72 -20.55 -9.26 18.18
C GLU A 72 -20.12 -10.40 19.13
#